data_AF-A0A2M8CDT0-F1
#
_entry.id   AF-A0A2M8CDT0-F1
#
_cell.length_a   1.000
_cell.length_b   1.000
_cell.length_c   1.000
_cell.angle_alpha   90.00
_cell.angle_beta   90.00
_cell.angle_gamma   90.00
#
_symmetry.space_group_name_H-M   'P 1'
#
loop_
_entity.id
_entity.type
_entity.pdbx_description
1 polymer ?
#
loop_
_entity_poly.entity_id
_entity_poly.type
_entity_poly.pdbx_seq_one_letter_code
_entity_poly.pdbx_strand_id
1 'polypeptide(L)'
;ELTQPPLVELSAVKTPHPIPLPQGEREKTKESPQGEKEEEKVLNIIIEGTVKNISDTFLKDLAVCGMVSKERDESGLYCYAQDIFPFQNIPLLLPDHTFNFKFTSEISLDQEDDREKEKLHFIVFVQNLETKKVLQSFYVE
;
A
#
# COMPACT_ATOMS: atom_id res chain seq x y z
N GLU A 1 -20.45 14.22 -20.93
CA GLU A 1 -20.13 14.45 -19.50
C GLU A 1 -19.14 15.60 -19.41
N LEU A 2 -19.39 16.57 -18.53
CA LEU A 2 -18.38 17.56 -18.17
C LEU A 2 -17.46 16.89 -17.14
N THR A 3 -16.25 16.51 -17.56
CA THR A 3 -15.22 16.00 -16.66
C THR A 3 -14.93 17.11 -15.65
N GLN A 4 -15.33 16.91 -14.39
CA GLN A 4 -14.99 17.86 -13.33
C GLN A 4 -13.45 17.98 -13.26
N PRO A 5 -12.90 19.20 -13.15
CA PRO A 5 -11.46 19.36 -13.01
C PRO A 5 -10.97 18.67 -11.72
N PRO A 6 -9.74 18.12 -11.72
CA PRO A 6 -9.18 17.50 -10.54
C PRO A 6 -9.00 18.53 -9.44
N LEU A 7 -9.46 18.18 -8.22
CA LEU A 7 -9.34 19.05 -7.04
C LEU A 7 -8.01 18.86 -6.31
N VAL A 8 -7.42 17.68 -6.46
CA VAL A 8 -6.18 17.28 -5.83
C VAL A 8 -5.23 16.70 -6.86
N GLU A 9 -3.94 16.73 -6.54
CA GLU A 9 -2.88 15.99 -7.20
C GLU A 9 -2.28 15.00 -6.19
N LEU A 10 -2.36 13.71 -6.51
CA LEU A 10 -1.89 12.59 -5.72
C LEU A 10 -0.62 12.01 -6.34
N SER A 11 0.40 11.82 -5.52
CA SER A 11 1.61 11.06 -5.85
C SER A 11 1.79 9.92 -4.87
N ALA A 12 2.39 8.82 -5.31
CA ALA A 12 2.76 7.71 -4.45
C ALA A 12 3.97 6.96 -5.01
N VAL A 13 4.82 6.48 -4.11
CA VAL A 13 5.98 5.65 -4.39
C VAL A 13 6.00 4.51 -3.38
N LYS A 14 6.31 3.30 -3.87
CA LYS A 14 6.56 2.14 -3.01
C LYS A 14 8.06 1.90 -2.85
N THR A 15 8.47 1.54 -1.65
CA THR A 15 9.85 1.12 -1.35
C THR A 15 9.84 -0.17 -0.54
N PRO A 16 10.76 -1.12 -0.80
CA PRO A 16 10.98 -2.24 0.09
C PRO A 16 11.47 -1.70 1.45
N HIS A 17 10.84 -2.11 2.53
CA HIS A 17 11.36 -1.87 3.87
C HIS A 17 12.38 -2.98 4.19
N PRO A 18 13.62 -2.65 4.61
CA PRO A 18 14.59 -3.66 4.98
C PRO A 18 14.02 -4.55 6.09
N ILE A 19 13.93 -5.85 5.83
CA ILE A 19 13.65 -6.84 6.88
C ILE A 19 14.80 -6.72 7.88
N PRO A 20 14.55 -6.47 9.19
CA PRO A 20 15.60 -6.58 10.18
C PRO A 20 16.16 -8.00 10.12
N LEU A 21 17.45 -8.14 9.81
CA LEU A 21 18.14 -9.42 9.91
C LEU A 21 17.85 -10.01 11.30
N PRO A 22 17.46 -11.30 11.42
CA PRO A 22 17.26 -11.91 12.71
C PRO A 22 18.58 -11.84 13.49
N GLN A 23 18.63 -10.97 14.49
CA GLN A 23 19.74 -10.90 15.44
C GLN A 23 19.65 -12.15 16.32
N GLY A 24 20.34 -13.21 15.91
CA GLY A 24 20.26 -14.51 16.55
C GLY A 24 21.46 -15.43 16.30
N GLU A 25 22.67 -14.89 16.16
CA GLU A 25 23.87 -15.69 16.46
C GLU A 25 23.94 -15.88 17.99
N ARG A 26 23.31 -16.95 18.51
CA ARG A 26 23.67 -17.47 19.83
C ARG A 26 23.60 -19.00 19.87
N GLU A 27 24.81 -19.56 19.85
CA GLU A 27 25.25 -20.84 20.42
C GLU A 27 24.62 -22.14 19.90
N LYS A 28 25.47 -22.90 19.19
CA LYS A 28 25.34 -24.34 18.95
C LYS A 28 24.96 -25.09 20.23
N THR A 29 23.87 -25.83 20.22
CA THR A 29 23.75 -27.10 20.96
C THR A 29 22.92 -28.09 20.13
N LYS A 30 23.34 -29.36 20.16
CA LYS A 30 23.04 -30.44 19.20
C LYS A 30 21.65 -31.09 19.35
N GLU A 31 21.19 -31.62 18.21
CA GLU A 31 20.36 -32.82 17.96
C GLU A 31 18.86 -32.85 18.33
N SER A 32 18.01 -32.82 17.28
CA SER A 32 16.81 -33.67 17.06
C SER A 32 16.21 -33.40 15.65
N PRO A 33 15.48 -34.34 15.02
CA PRO A 33 15.39 -34.46 13.55
C PRO A 33 14.44 -33.46 12.88
N GLN A 34 14.85 -33.04 11.67
CA GLN A 34 14.22 -32.15 10.71
C GLN A 34 12.68 -32.24 10.67
N GLY A 35 12.03 -31.23 11.25
CA GLY A 35 10.88 -30.60 10.61
C GLY A 35 11.39 -29.25 10.12
N GLU A 36 11.57 -29.11 8.81
CA GLU A 36 11.87 -27.81 8.21
C GLU A 36 10.67 -26.90 8.53
N LYS A 37 10.85 -25.98 9.48
CA LYS A 37 9.92 -24.86 9.62
C LYS A 37 10.19 -23.98 8.41
N GLU A 38 9.33 -24.07 7.41
CA GLU A 38 9.29 -23.11 6.31
C GLU A 38 9.23 -21.70 6.93
N GLU A 39 10.30 -20.92 6.79
CA GLU A 39 10.30 -19.52 7.21
C GLU A 39 9.39 -18.75 6.26
N GLU A 40 8.19 -18.41 6.72
CA GLU A 40 7.26 -17.52 6.01
C GLU A 40 8.00 -16.26 5.54
N LYS A 41 8.08 -16.08 4.23
CA LYS A 41 8.80 -14.94 3.65
C LYS A 41 7.90 -13.72 3.72
N VAL A 42 8.10 -12.90 4.75
CA VAL A 42 7.37 -11.64 4.92
C VAL A 42 8.10 -10.51 4.19
N LEU A 43 7.40 -9.80 3.31
CA LEU A 43 7.84 -8.55 2.73
C LEU A 43 7.24 -7.37 3.47
N ASN A 44 8.09 -6.51 4.01
CA ASN A 44 7.67 -5.22 4.53
C ASN A 44 7.75 -4.18 3.41
N ILE A 45 6.64 -3.51 3.12
CA ILE A 45 6.55 -2.50 2.06
C ILE A 45 6.10 -1.19 2.67
N ILE A 46 6.80 -0.12 2.30
CA ILE A 46 6.41 1.25 2.62
C ILE A 46 5.83 1.88 1.36
N ILE A 47 4.66 2.51 1.49
CA ILE A 47 4.06 3.33 0.44
C ILE A 47 3.92 4.73 1.00
N GLU A 48 4.57 5.68 0.36
CA GLU A 48 4.55 7.07 0.80
C GLU A 48 4.33 8.01 -0.38
N GLY A 49 3.84 9.21 -0.10
CA GLY A 49 3.49 10.14 -1.15
C GLY A 49 2.82 11.39 -0.63
N THR A 50 2.22 12.13 -1.55
CA THR A 50 1.68 13.46 -1.28
C THR A 50 0.29 13.65 -1.85
N VAL A 51 -0.53 14.42 -1.15
CA VAL A 51 -1.81 14.96 -1.64
C VAL A 51 -1.70 16.48 -1.66
N LYS A 52 -1.64 17.06 -2.86
CA LYS A 52 -1.61 18.52 -3.04
C LYS A 52 -3.00 19.02 -3.42
N ASN A 53 -3.47 20.08 -2.79
CA ASN A 53 -4.65 20.80 -3.26
C ASN A 53 -4.27 21.69 -4.44
N ILE A 54 -4.83 21.40 -5.61
CA ILE A 54 -4.62 22.17 -6.86
C ILE A 54 -5.84 23.01 -7.24
N SER A 55 -6.85 23.06 -6.35
CA SER A 55 -8.00 23.95 -6.49
C SER A 55 -7.75 25.29 -5.82
N ASP A 56 -8.65 26.23 -6.09
CA ASP A 56 -8.70 27.57 -5.49
C ASP A 56 -9.51 27.63 -4.17
N THR A 57 -9.99 26.49 -3.68
CA THR A 57 -10.82 26.40 -2.47
C THR A 57 -10.16 25.53 -1.39
N PHE A 58 -10.58 25.73 -0.13
CA PHE A 58 -10.17 24.83 0.95
C PHE A 58 -10.91 23.49 0.82
N LEU A 59 -10.18 22.39 1.03
CA LEU A 59 -10.75 21.05 1.02
C LEU A 59 -10.79 20.50 2.44
N LYS A 60 -11.92 19.89 2.81
CA LYS A 60 -12.16 19.30 4.13
C LYS A 60 -12.76 17.91 4.01
N ASP A 61 -12.77 17.21 5.14
CA ASP A 61 -13.34 15.88 5.25
C ASP A 61 -12.69 14.91 4.26
N LEU A 62 -11.37 15.01 4.08
CA LEU A 62 -10.62 14.14 3.18
C LEU A 62 -9.85 13.08 3.97
N ALA A 63 -9.68 11.91 3.37
CA ALA A 63 -8.72 10.92 3.82
C ALA A 63 -8.00 10.30 2.63
N VAL A 64 -6.74 9.93 2.84
CA VAL A 64 -6.00 9.06 1.93
C VAL A 64 -6.03 7.63 2.46
N CYS A 65 -6.20 6.69 1.56
CA CYS A 65 -6.29 5.26 1.82
C CYS A 65 -5.66 4.50 0.66
N GLY A 66 -5.47 3.21 0.82
CA GLY A 66 -5.04 2.37 -0.28
C GLY A 66 -5.23 0.91 0.02
N MET A 67 -4.90 0.09 -0.97
CA MET A 67 -4.92 -1.35 -0.86
C MET A 67 -3.77 -1.95 -1.67
N VAL A 68 -3.39 -3.15 -1.27
CA VAL A 68 -2.55 -4.04 -2.06
C VAL A 68 -3.42 -5.17 -2.57
N SER A 69 -3.28 -5.50 -3.84
CA SER A 69 -3.93 -6.67 -4.44
C SER A 69 -2.93 -7.53 -5.18
N LYS A 70 -3.14 -8.84 -5.11
CA LYS A 70 -2.34 -9.84 -5.84
C LYS A 70 -3.15 -10.33 -7.04
N GLU A 71 -2.51 -10.39 -8.21
CA GLU A 71 -3.09 -11.04 -9.39
C GLU A 71 -3.01 -12.57 -9.21
N ARG A 72 -4.08 -13.30 -9.56
CA ARG A 72 -4.05 -14.77 -9.63
C ARG A 72 -3.83 -15.23 -11.06
N ASP A 73 -3.13 -16.35 -11.22
CA ASP A 73 -2.83 -16.94 -12.54
C ASP A 73 -4.03 -17.65 -13.20
N GLU A 74 -5.19 -17.73 -12.53
CA GLU A 74 -6.39 -18.42 -13.04
C GLU A 74 -7.36 -17.48 -13.77
N SER A 75 -7.84 -17.92 -14.95
CA SER A 75 -8.79 -17.17 -15.78
C SER A 75 -10.17 -17.07 -15.11
N GLY A 76 -10.57 -15.86 -14.68
CA GLY A 76 -11.96 -15.55 -14.30
C GLY A 76 -12.13 -14.79 -12.98
N LEU A 77 -11.13 -14.78 -12.10
CA LEU A 77 -11.09 -13.95 -10.89
C LEU A 77 -9.67 -13.39 -10.71
N TYR A 78 -9.48 -12.15 -11.16
CA TYR A 78 -8.16 -11.63 -11.50
C TYR A 78 -7.36 -11.08 -10.31
N CYS A 79 -7.99 -10.50 -9.29
CA CYS A 79 -7.27 -9.88 -8.17
C CYS A 79 -7.98 -10.10 -6.83
N TYR A 80 -7.24 -10.37 -5.75
CA TYR A 80 -7.76 -10.28 -4.38
C TYR A 80 -6.97 -9.26 -3.55
N ALA A 81 -7.66 -8.55 -2.66
CA ALA A 81 -7.02 -7.63 -1.74
C ALA A 81 -6.22 -8.42 -0.70
N GLN A 82 -4.92 -8.14 -0.63
CA GLN A 82 -4.00 -8.75 0.32
C GLN A 82 -3.89 -7.91 1.59
N ASP A 83 -3.96 -6.59 1.45
CA ASP A 83 -3.98 -5.65 2.57
C ASP A 83 -4.80 -4.40 2.20
N ILE A 84 -5.42 -3.78 3.19
CA ILE A 84 -6.17 -2.52 3.07
C ILE A 84 -5.65 -1.56 4.13
N PHE A 85 -5.09 -0.44 3.69
CA PHE A 85 -4.53 0.53 4.61
C PHE A 85 -5.61 1.27 5.39
N PRO A 86 -5.37 1.57 6.68
CA PRO A 86 -6.28 2.41 7.43
C PRO A 86 -6.32 3.82 6.83
N PHE A 87 -7.49 4.45 6.88
CA PHE A 87 -7.64 5.85 6.47
C PHE A 87 -6.71 6.76 7.27
N GLN A 88 -5.91 7.56 6.56
CA GLN A 88 -5.20 8.70 7.13
C GLN A 88 -6.00 9.96 6.82
N ASN A 89 -6.63 10.51 7.87
CA ASN A 89 -7.41 11.74 7.76
C ASN A 89 -6.49 12.92 7.41
N ILE A 90 -6.86 13.63 6.36
CA ILE A 90 -6.18 14.85 5.92
C ILE A 90 -6.84 16.02 6.66
N PRO A 91 -6.09 16.85 7.39
CA PRO A 91 -6.60 18.09 7.96
C PRO A 91 -7.16 19.02 6.88
N LEU A 92 -7.76 20.15 7.27
CA LEU A 92 -8.17 21.18 6.30
C LEU A 92 -7.01 21.52 5.35
N LEU A 93 -7.18 21.22 4.07
CA LEU A 93 -6.14 21.34 3.07
C LEU A 93 -6.36 22.64 2.28
N LEU A 94 -5.55 23.66 2.57
CA LEU A 94 -5.60 24.97 1.92
C LEU A 94 -5.14 24.88 0.45
N PRO A 95 -5.53 25.83 -0.42
CA PRO A 95 -5.00 25.92 -1.78
C PRO A 95 -3.47 25.87 -1.81
N ASP A 96 -2.91 25.14 -2.78
CA ASP A 96 -1.47 24.89 -2.97
C ASP A 96 -0.75 24.15 -1.83
N HIS A 97 -1.43 23.83 -0.72
CA HIS A 97 -0.85 23.07 0.37
C HIS A 97 -0.80 21.57 0.06
N THR A 98 0.17 20.91 0.67
CA THR A 98 0.46 19.49 0.48
C THR A 98 0.40 18.75 1.81
N PHE A 99 -0.25 17.58 1.80
CA PHE A 99 -0.26 16.62 2.90
C PHE A 99 0.58 15.40 2.53
N ASN A 100 1.45 14.95 3.43
CA ASN A 100 2.29 13.76 3.23
C ASN A 100 1.66 12.57 3.94
N PHE A 101 1.66 11.41 3.29
CA PHE A 101 1.16 10.17 3.88
C PHE A 101 2.20 9.06 3.79
N LYS A 102 2.06 8.07 4.66
CA LYS A 102 2.91 6.88 4.68
C LYS A 102 2.16 5.68 5.25
N PHE A 103 2.11 4.60 4.48
CA PHE A 103 1.59 3.29 4.89
C PHE A 103 2.74 2.29 5.01
N THR A 104 2.58 1.36 5.94
CA THR A 104 3.45 0.19 6.12
C THR A 104 2.58 -1.04 6.01
N SER A 105 2.95 -1.96 5.12
CA SER A 105 2.27 -3.23 4.89
C SER A 105 3.25 -4.36 5.15
N GLU A 106 2.78 -5.40 5.83
CA GLU A 106 3.51 -6.65 6.01
C GLU A 106 2.79 -7.70 5.16
N ILE A 107 3.43 -8.12 4.07
CA ILE A 107 2.83 -8.99 3.07
C ILE A 107 3.51 -10.35 3.13
N SER A 108 2.75 -11.37 3.50
CA SER A 108 3.17 -12.76 3.40
C SER A 108 3.26 -13.16 1.93
N LEU A 109 4.44 -13.60 1.49
CA LEU A 109 4.61 -14.27 0.20
C LEU A 109 4.44 -15.77 0.40
N ASP A 110 3.59 -16.38 -0.43
CA ASP A 110 3.47 -17.84 -0.46
C ASP A 110 4.75 -18.40 -1.08
N GLN A 111 5.35 -19.42 -0.46
CA GLN A 111 6.59 -20.03 -0.97
C GLN A 111 6.36 -20.90 -2.22
N GLU A 112 5.11 -21.13 -2.63
CA GLU A 112 4.78 -22.20 -3.59
C GLU A 112 5.13 -21.90 -5.05
N ASP A 113 5.40 -20.65 -5.45
CA ASP A 113 5.80 -20.40 -6.84
C ASP A 113 7.05 -19.53 -6.97
N ASP A 114 8.18 -20.22 -7.13
CA ASP A 114 9.42 -19.67 -7.71
C ASP A 114 9.24 -19.36 -9.22
N ARG A 115 8.03 -19.53 -9.76
CA ARG A 115 7.66 -19.15 -11.12
C ARG A 115 6.86 -17.85 -11.06
N GLU A 116 7.47 -16.83 -11.64
CA GLU A 116 6.92 -15.50 -11.83
C GLU A 116 6.90 -14.64 -10.55
N LYS A 117 7.61 -13.52 -10.60
CA LYS A 117 7.60 -12.51 -9.55
C LYS A 117 6.14 -12.13 -9.27
N GLU A 118 5.61 -12.51 -8.11
CA GLU A 118 4.26 -12.15 -7.71
C GLU A 118 4.01 -10.65 -7.97
N LYS A 119 3.06 -10.36 -8.86
CA LYS A 119 2.73 -8.97 -9.21
C LYS A 119 1.79 -8.42 -8.15
N LEU A 120 2.37 -7.64 -7.25
CA LEU A 120 1.62 -6.86 -6.27
C LEU A 120 1.21 -5.53 -6.89
N HIS A 121 -0.11 -5.31 -6.95
CA HIS A 121 -0.74 -4.10 -7.44
C HIS A 121 -1.13 -3.21 -6.27
N PHE A 122 -0.63 -1.99 -6.23
CA PHE A 122 -0.92 -1.05 -5.17
C PHE A 122 -1.81 0.07 -5.70
N ILE A 123 -2.86 0.40 -4.96
CA ILE A 123 -3.76 1.48 -5.31
C ILE A 123 -3.84 2.40 -4.11
N VAL A 124 -3.53 3.68 -4.30
CA VAL A 124 -3.73 4.74 -3.32
C VAL A 124 -4.81 5.68 -3.84
N PHE A 125 -5.69 6.16 -2.99
CA PHE A 125 -6.74 7.09 -3.38
C PHE A 125 -7.07 8.10 -2.27
N VAL A 126 -7.55 9.26 -2.70
CA VAL A 126 -8.07 10.31 -1.82
C VAL A 126 -9.58 10.31 -1.93
N GLN A 127 -10.26 10.16 -0.79
CA GLN A 127 -11.71 10.13 -0.71
C GLN A 127 -12.22 11.29 0.16
N ASN A 128 -13.31 11.92 -0.27
CA ASN A 128 -14.09 12.77 0.61
C ASN A 128 -14.99 11.89 1.50
N LEU A 129 -14.81 12.00 2.81
CA LEU A 129 -15.44 11.18 3.84
C LEU A 129 -16.94 11.45 4.00
N GLU A 130 -17.41 12.64 3.63
CA GLU A 130 -18.83 13.01 3.69
C GLU A 130 -19.60 12.46 2.48
N THR A 131 -19.14 12.79 1.27
CA THR A 131 -19.77 12.41 0.00
C THR A 131 -19.42 11.01 -0.47
N LYS A 132 -18.40 10.38 0.15
CA LYS A 132 -17.79 9.10 -0.26
C LYS A 132 -17.17 9.11 -1.67
N LYS A 133 -17.07 10.27 -2.33
CA LYS A 133 -16.48 10.39 -3.66
C LYS A 133 -14.96 10.22 -3.60
N VAL A 134 -14.42 9.37 -4.46
CA VAL A 134 -12.98 9.32 -4.75
C VAL A 134 -12.63 10.52 -5.63
N LEU A 135 -11.75 11.39 -5.14
CA LEU A 135 -11.32 12.59 -5.85
C LEU A 135 -10.20 12.28 -6.84
N GLN A 136 -9.30 11.37 -6.45
CA GLN A 136 -8.22 10.89 -7.29
C GLN A 136 -7.76 9.53 -6.78
N SER A 137 -7.29 8.69 -7.71
CA SER A 137 -6.58 7.45 -7.42
C SER A 137 -5.25 7.44 -8.16
N PHE A 138 -4.31 6.67 -7.63
CA PHE A 138 -2.97 6.49 -8.16
C PHE A 138 -2.60 5.02 -8.05
N TYR A 139 -2.22 4.42 -9.17
CA TYR A 139 -1.73 3.06 -9.24
C TYR A 139 -0.21 3.07 -9.09
N VAL A 140 0.32 2.25 -8.19
CA VAL A 140 1.77 2.08 -7.98
C VAL A 140 2.16 0.68 -8.44
N GLU A 141 3.02 0.62 -9.46
CA GLU A 141 3.58 -0.62 -10.01
C GLU A 141 4.69 -1.19 -9.15
#